data_AF-A0A254PVP2-F1
#
_entry.id   AF-A0A254PVP2-F1
#
_cell.length_a   1.000
_cell.length_b   1.000
_cell.length_c   1.000
_cell.angle_alpha   90.00
_cell.angle_beta   90.00
_cell.angle_gamma   90.00
#
_symmetry.space_group_name_H-M   'P 1'
#
loop_
_entity.id
_entity.type
_entity.pdbx_description
1 polymer ?
#
loop_
_entity_poly.entity_id
_entity_poly.type
_entity_poly.pdbx_seq_one_letter_code
_entity_poly.pdbx_strand_id
1 'polypeptide(L)'
;MTLNQLLLLAKKRKVKLQRSFEKHQFNWLFNSESLCQHDLILAEAESALQNKSPHEDIETCLNSPDPLVQQGTRLRIELEALFKDCMVGTSDERILIQIPDARFSPAGYSLFSNLMESLNYIGIPARALGWEEETQTALDQFKPTILLSSDNHEYLRRIDWKVIARYKASERLRVGLSAALEEYESTPLLPRLAWAQQHQIDFYYSYRDEDYVTNRKEYQPFFDAGYQILYIPFGANVLHYFPVAGFERDLNYVLMASRKREHIAYLKNITSQYSGFLDGPGWKQVKHFQFNRERDRYIYARAKVGLNVHLPEQIDWSCELNERTYQLAACGVPQLIDHPMLLNKVFGSQSFFIAESPAEYHELFKEIMRAPELGIEKALYAQREVFAGHTTFHRAKSLIDQLKLSK
;
A
#
# COMPACT_ATOMS: atom_id res chain seq x y z
N MET A 1 -0.62 -23.02 38.40
CA MET A 1 -0.43 -23.34 36.97
C MET A 1 -0.33 -24.85 36.83
N THR A 2 -1.15 -25.49 36.00
CA THR A 2 -1.25 -26.96 35.91
C THR A 2 -0.16 -27.57 35.01
N LEU A 3 0.10 -28.88 35.11
CA LEU A 3 1.02 -29.61 34.22
C LEU A 3 0.65 -29.42 32.73
N ASN A 4 -0.64 -29.42 32.41
CA ASN A 4 -1.14 -29.16 31.06
C ASN A 4 -0.81 -27.74 30.59
N GLN A 5 -0.92 -26.73 31.46
CA GLN A 5 -0.52 -25.35 31.14
C GLN A 5 0.99 -25.24 30.90
N LEU A 6 1.82 -25.94 31.69
CA LEU A 6 3.27 -26.01 31.51
C LEU A 6 3.66 -26.65 30.17
N LEU A 7 3.03 -27.78 29.81
CA LEU A 7 3.27 -28.44 28.52
C LEU A 7 2.86 -27.57 27.33
N LEU A 8 1.73 -26.85 27.43
CA LEU A 8 1.28 -25.93 26.39
C LEU A 8 2.25 -24.74 26.24
N LEU A 9 2.77 -24.21 27.35
CA LEU A 9 3.80 -23.17 27.34
C LEU A 9 5.12 -23.68 26.75
N ALA A 10 5.56 -24.90 27.09
CA ALA A 10 6.76 -25.51 26.53
C ALA A 10 6.64 -25.71 25.02
N LYS A 11 5.48 -26.21 24.54
CA LYS A 11 5.18 -26.32 23.10
C LYS A 11 5.22 -24.97 22.41
N LYS A 12 4.59 -23.93 22.99
CA LYS A 12 4.64 -22.55 22.47
C LYS A 12 6.08 -22.02 22.41
N ARG A 13 6.89 -22.25 23.44
CA ARG A 13 8.31 -21.84 23.48
C ARG A 13 9.15 -22.57 22.43
N LYS A 14 9.01 -23.90 22.30
CA LYS A 14 9.71 -24.69 21.27
C LYS A 14 9.40 -24.18 19.86
N VAL A 15 8.12 -23.95 19.56
CA VAL A 15 7.67 -23.39 18.28
C VAL A 15 8.25 -21.98 18.06
N LYS A 16 8.26 -21.12 19.09
CA LYS A 16 8.86 -19.77 19.01
C LYS A 16 10.37 -19.83 18.72
N LEU A 17 11.10 -20.73 19.39
CA LEU A 17 12.54 -20.91 19.19
C LEU A 17 12.84 -21.42 17.78
N GLN A 18 12.12 -22.45 17.32
CA GLN A 18 12.25 -22.97 15.96
C GLN A 18 12.03 -21.85 14.93
N ARG A 19 10.96 -21.06 15.09
CA ARG A 19 10.68 -19.91 14.22
C ARG A 19 11.78 -18.86 14.26
N SER A 20 12.37 -18.60 15.43
CA SER A 20 13.47 -17.65 15.57
C SER A 20 14.73 -18.15 14.86
N PHE A 21 14.98 -19.46 14.93
CA PHE A 21 16.11 -20.09 14.28
C PHE A 21 15.97 -20.09 12.75
N GLU A 22 14.81 -20.48 12.22
CA GLU A 22 14.51 -20.41 10.77
C GLU A 22 14.70 -18.99 10.23
N LYS A 23 14.19 -17.98 10.96
CA LYS A 23 14.38 -16.56 10.62
C LYS A 23 15.85 -16.17 10.60
N HIS A 24 16.64 -16.66 11.57
CA HIS A 24 18.05 -16.33 11.65
C HIS A 24 18.81 -16.96 10.48
N GLN A 25 18.58 -18.24 10.21
CA GLN A 25 19.17 -18.97 9.08
C GLN A 25 18.88 -18.29 7.75
N PHE A 26 17.63 -17.88 7.51
CA PHE A 26 17.26 -17.22 6.25
C PHE A 26 18.11 -15.96 5.96
N ASN A 27 18.49 -15.17 6.98
CA ASN A 27 19.32 -13.99 6.73
C ASN A 27 20.77 -14.32 6.34
N TRP A 28 21.21 -15.55 6.54
CA TRP A 28 22.54 -16.02 6.10
C TRP A 28 22.49 -16.61 4.69
N LEU A 29 21.30 -16.80 4.13
CA LEU A 29 21.11 -17.35 2.79
C LEU A 29 21.09 -16.28 1.72
N PHE A 30 21.24 -14.99 2.05
CA PHE A 30 21.26 -13.96 1.02
C PHE A 30 22.52 -14.03 0.18
N ASN A 31 22.33 -13.91 -1.13
CA ASN A 31 23.41 -13.74 -2.09
C ASN A 31 24.29 -12.55 -1.65
N SER A 32 25.61 -12.75 -1.63
CA SER A 32 26.55 -11.75 -1.13
C SER A 32 26.55 -10.46 -1.94
N GLU A 33 26.31 -10.55 -3.26
CA GLU A 33 26.21 -9.38 -4.12
C GLU A 33 25.01 -8.51 -3.75
N SER A 34 23.83 -9.10 -3.49
CA SER A 34 22.66 -8.35 -3.00
C SER A 34 22.96 -7.57 -1.73
N LEU A 35 23.77 -8.14 -0.82
CA LEU A 35 24.15 -7.48 0.42
C LEU A 35 25.17 -6.35 0.19
N CYS A 36 26.15 -6.57 -0.69
CA CYS A 36 27.19 -5.59 -0.99
C CYS A 36 26.67 -4.40 -1.81
N GLN A 37 25.72 -4.63 -2.71
CA GLN A 37 25.19 -3.61 -3.63
C GLN A 37 24.03 -2.79 -3.05
N HIS A 38 23.43 -3.22 -1.93
CA HIS A 38 22.22 -2.60 -1.37
C HIS A 38 22.32 -1.08 -1.22
N ASP A 39 23.35 -0.59 -0.51
CA ASP A 39 23.51 0.84 -0.23
C ASP A 39 23.92 1.64 -1.48
N LEU A 40 24.62 0.99 -2.43
CA LEU A 40 24.96 1.61 -3.71
C LEU A 40 23.71 1.82 -4.57
N ILE A 41 22.85 0.81 -4.69
CA ILE A 41 21.58 0.89 -5.42
C ILE A 41 20.69 2.00 -4.84
N LEU A 42 20.63 2.11 -3.51
CA LEU A 42 19.93 3.21 -2.84
C LEU A 42 20.52 4.57 -3.20
N ALA A 43 21.84 4.73 -3.14
CA ALA A 43 22.51 5.99 -3.47
C ALA A 43 22.32 6.40 -4.94
N GLU A 44 22.37 5.43 -5.87
CA GLU A 44 22.10 5.66 -7.30
C GLU A 44 20.65 6.11 -7.52
N ALA A 45 19.69 5.47 -6.85
CA ALA A 45 18.28 5.86 -6.95
C ALA A 45 18.02 7.26 -6.37
N GLU A 46 18.69 7.62 -5.27
CA GLU A 46 18.63 8.99 -4.70
C GLU A 46 19.28 10.02 -5.65
N SER A 47 20.40 9.66 -6.29
CA SER A 47 21.04 10.52 -7.29
C SER A 47 20.14 10.74 -8.51
N ALA A 48 19.45 9.69 -8.97
CA ALA A 48 18.48 9.79 -10.06
C ALA A 48 17.27 10.65 -9.68
N LEU A 49 16.78 10.55 -8.43
CA LEU A 49 15.71 11.41 -7.92
C LEU A 49 16.14 12.89 -7.89
N GLN A 50 17.38 13.18 -7.46
CA GLN A 50 17.93 14.54 -7.46
C GLN A 50 18.14 15.09 -8.87
N ASN A 51 18.48 14.22 -9.83
CA ASN A 51 18.66 14.56 -11.24
C ASN A 51 17.59 13.89 -12.11
N LYS A 52 16.31 14.16 -11.82
CA LYS A 52 15.19 13.44 -12.44
C LYS A 52 14.94 13.73 -13.91
N SER A 53 15.35 14.90 -14.41
CA SER A 53 15.00 15.37 -15.76
C SER A 53 15.34 14.37 -16.88
N PRO A 54 16.52 13.71 -16.91
CA PRO A 54 16.83 12.72 -17.95
C PRO A 54 15.98 11.44 -17.88
N HIS A 55 15.33 11.18 -16.75
CA HIS A 55 14.61 9.94 -16.47
C HIS A 55 13.09 10.11 -16.53
N GLU A 56 12.59 11.31 -16.22
CA GLU A 56 11.16 11.64 -16.14
C GLU A 56 10.68 12.57 -17.26
N ASP A 57 11.58 13.07 -18.11
CA ASP A 57 11.20 13.88 -19.28
C ASP A 57 10.27 13.09 -20.21
N ILE A 58 9.16 13.73 -20.59
CA ILE A 58 8.07 13.08 -21.33
C ILE A 58 8.54 12.63 -22.70
N GLU A 59 9.27 13.46 -23.43
CA GLU A 59 9.76 13.13 -24.77
C GLU A 59 10.75 11.97 -24.71
N THR A 60 11.67 12.01 -23.75
CA THR A 60 12.62 10.93 -23.48
C THR A 60 11.91 9.63 -23.16
N CYS A 61 10.89 9.65 -22.31
CA CYS A 61 10.14 8.44 -21.95
C CYS A 61 9.31 7.89 -23.11
N LEU A 62 8.66 8.75 -23.91
CA LEU A 62 7.89 8.34 -25.09
C LEU A 62 8.76 7.74 -26.19
N ASN A 63 10.02 8.17 -26.28
CA ASN A 63 11.03 7.66 -27.22
C ASN A 63 11.93 6.57 -26.62
N SER A 64 11.68 6.15 -25.37
CA SER A 64 12.47 5.11 -24.70
C SER A 64 12.44 3.80 -25.49
N PRO A 65 13.54 3.03 -25.58
CA PRO A 65 13.51 1.70 -26.19
C PRO A 65 12.75 0.66 -25.36
N ASP A 66 12.51 0.92 -24.06
CA ASP A 66 11.71 0.02 -23.21
C ASP A 66 10.20 0.25 -23.46
N PRO A 67 9.47 -0.76 -24.00
CA PRO A 67 8.04 -0.62 -24.28
C PRO A 67 7.19 -0.36 -23.02
N LEU A 68 7.63 -0.78 -21.84
CA LEU A 68 6.93 -0.55 -20.58
C LEU A 68 7.01 0.91 -20.14
N VAL A 69 8.12 1.58 -20.46
CA VAL A 69 8.27 3.02 -20.27
C VAL A 69 7.36 3.77 -21.24
N GLN A 70 7.44 3.45 -22.54
CA GLN A 70 6.60 4.11 -23.55
C GLN A 70 5.11 4.00 -23.23
N GLN A 71 4.63 2.79 -22.93
CA GLN A 71 3.21 2.56 -22.65
C GLN A 71 2.79 3.26 -21.36
N GLY A 72 3.54 3.09 -20.26
CA GLY A 72 3.16 3.69 -18.99
C GLY A 72 3.19 5.22 -19.02
N THR A 73 4.09 5.83 -19.78
CA THR A 73 4.09 7.27 -20.00
C THR A 73 2.83 7.74 -20.73
N ARG A 74 2.40 7.06 -21.80
CA ARG A 74 1.15 7.39 -22.52
C ARG A 74 -0.06 7.27 -21.59
N LEU A 75 -0.19 6.12 -20.92
CA LEU A 75 -1.28 5.86 -19.98
C LEU A 75 -1.33 6.89 -18.85
N ARG A 76 -0.16 7.29 -18.33
CA ARG A 76 -0.06 8.31 -17.30
C ARG A 76 -0.55 9.67 -17.80
N ILE A 77 -0.09 10.11 -18.98
CA ILE A 77 -0.52 11.41 -19.56
C ILE A 77 -2.04 11.43 -19.75
N GLU A 78 -2.61 10.35 -20.30
CA GLU A 78 -4.06 10.23 -20.51
C GLU A 78 -4.83 10.26 -19.19
N LEU A 79 -4.37 9.49 -18.19
CA LEU A 79 -5.01 9.44 -16.87
C LEU A 79 -4.91 10.79 -16.14
N GLU A 80 -3.74 11.42 -16.17
CA GLU A 80 -3.50 12.72 -15.56
C GLU A 80 -4.41 13.79 -16.19
N ALA A 81 -4.49 13.83 -17.52
CA ALA A 81 -5.39 14.74 -18.23
C ALA A 81 -6.88 14.49 -17.89
N LEU A 82 -7.28 13.22 -17.72
CA LEU A 82 -8.65 12.85 -17.37
C LEU A 82 -9.03 13.28 -15.94
N PHE A 83 -8.10 13.16 -14.99
CA PHE A 83 -8.40 13.35 -13.57
C PHE A 83 -8.01 14.71 -13.02
N LYS A 84 -7.10 15.45 -13.67
CA LYS A 84 -6.66 16.75 -13.16
C LYS A 84 -7.84 17.69 -13.00
N ASP A 85 -8.08 18.13 -11.76
CA ASP A 85 -9.11 19.09 -11.40
C ASP A 85 -10.54 18.69 -11.82
N CYS A 86 -10.80 17.40 -12.11
CA CYS A 86 -12.08 16.93 -12.64
C CYS A 86 -13.25 17.08 -11.66
N MET A 87 -12.96 17.31 -10.38
CA MET A 87 -13.95 17.50 -9.31
C MET A 87 -14.06 18.96 -8.84
N VAL A 88 -13.32 19.91 -9.42
CA VAL A 88 -13.44 21.33 -9.05
C VAL A 88 -14.88 21.83 -9.24
N GLY A 89 -15.44 22.44 -8.19
CA GLY A 89 -16.80 22.96 -8.20
C GLY A 89 -17.90 21.89 -8.14
N THR A 90 -17.56 20.59 -8.13
CA THR A 90 -18.56 19.51 -8.03
C THR A 90 -18.89 19.12 -6.58
N SER A 91 -18.10 19.61 -5.62
CA SER A 91 -18.16 19.26 -4.21
C SER A 91 -17.64 20.41 -3.36
N ASP A 92 -18.35 20.76 -2.29
CA ASP A 92 -17.90 21.73 -1.29
C ASP A 92 -17.07 21.06 -0.18
N GLU A 93 -16.72 19.78 -0.35
CA GLU A 93 -16.00 19.05 0.68
C GLU A 93 -14.53 19.50 0.78
N ARG A 94 -14.06 19.71 2.00
CA ARG A 94 -12.68 20.05 2.35
C ARG A 94 -12.20 19.00 3.35
N ILE A 95 -11.21 18.20 2.97
CA ILE A 95 -10.87 16.96 3.68
C ILE A 95 -9.57 17.13 4.46
N LEU A 96 -9.67 17.11 5.78
CA LEU A 96 -8.51 17.01 6.67
C LEU A 96 -8.26 15.52 6.95
N ILE A 97 -7.04 15.04 6.72
CA ILE A 97 -6.67 13.63 6.91
C ILE A 97 -5.56 13.55 7.94
N GLN A 98 -5.75 12.80 9.03
CA GLN A 98 -4.67 12.57 9.99
C GLN A 98 -3.61 11.66 9.37
N ILE A 99 -2.40 12.18 9.20
CA ILE A 99 -1.28 11.43 8.61
C ILE A 99 -0.26 11.12 9.72
N PRO A 100 0.06 9.83 9.96
CA PRO A 100 1.01 9.44 10.99
C PRO A 100 2.44 9.77 10.58
N ASP A 101 3.35 9.87 11.55
CA ASP A 101 4.78 9.85 11.23
C ASP A 101 5.16 8.53 10.54
N ALA A 102 5.93 8.60 9.44
CA ALA A 102 6.35 7.41 8.70
C ALA A 102 7.18 6.43 9.56
N ARG A 103 7.85 6.90 10.62
CA ARG A 103 8.58 6.06 11.59
C ARG A 103 7.63 5.32 12.52
N PHE A 104 6.45 5.87 12.77
CA PHE A 104 5.41 5.23 13.57
C PHE A 104 4.64 4.19 12.75
N SER A 105 4.14 4.60 11.58
CA SER A 105 3.43 3.71 10.66
C SER A 105 3.77 4.04 9.20
N PRO A 106 4.76 3.36 8.59
CA PRO A 106 5.10 3.57 7.20
C PRO A 106 3.92 3.28 6.25
N ALA A 107 3.16 2.22 6.53
CA ALA A 107 1.99 1.86 5.75
C ALA A 107 0.86 2.89 5.90
N GLY A 108 0.56 3.33 7.14
CA GLY A 108 -0.42 4.39 7.36
C GLY A 108 -0.03 5.70 6.70
N TYR A 109 1.25 6.09 6.78
CA TYR A 109 1.78 7.27 6.12
C TYR A 109 1.59 7.19 4.60
N SER A 110 1.94 6.05 3.98
CA SER A 110 1.74 5.81 2.55
C SER A 110 0.27 5.99 2.13
N LEU A 111 -0.64 5.27 2.80
CA LEU A 111 -2.06 5.23 2.44
C LEU A 111 -2.72 6.61 2.57
N PHE A 112 -2.56 7.26 3.72
CA PHE A 112 -3.23 8.54 3.97
C PHE A 112 -2.63 9.67 3.13
N SER A 113 -1.31 9.69 2.91
CA SER A 113 -0.67 10.69 2.05
C SER A 113 -1.07 10.50 0.59
N ASN A 114 -1.11 9.25 0.10
CA ASN A 114 -1.56 8.95 -1.26
C ASN A 114 -3.00 9.43 -1.52
N LEU A 115 -3.90 9.20 -0.58
CA LEU A 115 -5.29 9.66 -0.68
C LEU A 115 -5.37 11.19 -0.69
N MET A 116 -4.65 11.86 0.21
CA MET A 116 -4.60 13.33 0.28
C MET A 116 -4.10 13.95 -1.03
N GLU A 117 -2.97 13.46 -1.55
CA GLU A 117 -2.37 13.94 -2.80
C GLU A 117 -3.33 13.72 -3.98
N SER A 118 -4.00 12.57 -4.03
CA SER A 118 -4.97 12.23 -5.08
C SER A 118 -6.22 13.11 -5.01
N LEU A 119 -6.72 13.41 -3.82
CA LEU A 119 -7.84 14.33 -3.61
C LEU A 119 -7.49 15.74 -4.13
N ASN A 120 -6.30 16.24 -3.77
CA ASN A 120 -5.82 17.52 -4.28
C ASN A 120 -5.65 17.51 -5.79
N TYR A 121 -5.16 16.41 -6.36
CA TYR A 121 -4.97 16.29 -7.81
C TYR A 121 -6.28 16.38 -8.59
N ILE A 122 -7.34 15.73 -8.08
CA ILE A 122 -8.67 15.77 -8.71
C ILE A 122 -9.45 17.06 -8.40
N GLY A 123 -8.86 18.00 -7.65
CA GLY A 123 -9.48 19.31 -7.37
C GLY A 123 -10.31 19.38 -6.09
N ILE A 124 -10.18 18.40 -5.19
CA ILE A 124 -10.80 18.44 -3.86
C ILE A 124 -9.76 18.96 -2.85
N PRO A 125 -10.02 20.07 -2.15
CA PRO A 125 -9.10 20.57 -1.14
C PRO A 125 -8.86 19.52 -0.06
N ALA A 126 -7.63 19.04 0.06
CA ALA A 126 -7.22 18.10 1.09
C ALA A 126 -5.93 18.54 1.77
N ARG A 127 -5.84 18.34 3.09
CA ARG A 127 -4.67 18.71 3.90
C ARG A 127 -4.39 17.62 4.92
N ALA A 128 -3.12 17.42 5.25
CA ALA A 128 -2.71 16.63 6.39
C ALA A 128 -3.05 17.35 7.70
N LEU A 129 -3.62 16.63 8.66
CA LEU A 129 -3.42 16.91 10.08
C LEU A 129 -2.15 16.19 10.48
N GLY A 130 -1.08 16.95 10.70
CA GLY A 130 0.23 16.41 11.07
C GLY A 130 0.19 15.64 12.39
N TRP A 131 1.08 14.68 12.55
CA TRP A 131 1.05 13.73 13.69
C TRP A 131 1.15 14.39 15.08
N GLU A 132 1.85 15.52 15.15
CA GLU A 132 2.00 16.32 16.37
C GLU A 132 1.39 17.73 16.20
N GLU A 133 0.57 17.93 15.15
CA GLU A 133 -0.11 19.20 14.90
C GLU A 133 -1.30 19.38 15.86
N GLU A 134 -1.47 20.59 16.36
CA GLU A 134 -2.54 20.94 17.27
C GLU A 134 -3.88 21.03 16.52
N THR A 135 -4.91 20.33 17.03
CA THR A 135 -6.18 20.14 16.32
C THR A 135 -6.90 21.48 16.04
N GLN A 136 -6.94 22.41 17.00
CA GLN A 136 -7.62 23.70 16.82
C GLN A 136 -6.99 24.51 15.70
N THR A 137 -5.65 24.60 15.69
CA THR A 137 -4.89 25.30 14.65
C THR A 137 -5.21 24.78 13.24
N ALA A 138 -5.26 23.45 13.07
CA ALA A 138 -5.58 22.84 11.78
C ALA A 138 -7.02 23.17 11.33
N LEU A 139 -8.00 23.09 12.25
CA LEU A 139 -9.39 23.41 11.96
C LEU A 139 -9.60 24.89 11.60
N ASP A 140 -8.99 25.80 12.36
CA ASP A 140 -9.17 27.25 12.16
C ASP A 140 -8.60 27.72 10.82
N GLN A 141 -7.44 27.17 10.43
CA GLN A 141 -6.76 27.53 9.19
C GLN A 141 -7.41 26.89 7.97
N PHE A 142 -7.72 25.60 8.04
CA PHE A 142 -8.15 24.84 6.87
C PHE A 142 -9.67 24.81 6.69
N LYS A 143 -10.42 24.94 7.78
CA LYS A 143 -11.88 24.86 7.84
C LYS A 143 -12.44 23.61 7.11
N PRO A 144 -12.11 22.40 7.58
CA PRO A 144 -12.56 21.18 6.92
C PRO A 144 -14.05 20.94 7.11
N THR A 145 -14.66 20.27 6.14
CA THR A 145 -16.00 19.68 6.26
C THR A 145 -15.94 18.19 6.52
N ILE A 146 -14.80 17.54 6.26
CA ILE A 146 -14.53 16.14 6.59
C ILE A 146 -13.22 16.02 7.35
N LEU A 147 -13.20 15.26 8.44
CA LEU A 147 -11.99 14.74 9.08
C LEU A 147 -11.92 13.22 8.89
N LEU A 148 -10.83 12.72 8.32
CA LEU A 148 -10.53 11.28 8.24
C LEU A 148 -9.40 10.92 9.20
N SER A 149 -9.59 9.86 9.98
CA SER A 149 -8.59 9.33 10.92
C SER A 149 -8.75 7.80 11.09
N SER A 150 -7.83 7.18 11.82
CA SER A 150 -7.97 5.78 12.20
C SER A 150 -8.71 5.62 13.53
N ASP A 151 -9.51 4.56 13.65
CA ASP A 151 -10.12 4.13 14.91
C ASP A 151 -9.12 3.47 15.89
N ASN A 152 -7.85 3.37 15.50
CA ASN A 152 -6.78 2.92 16.37
C ASN A 152 -6.52 3.92 17.52
N HIS A 153 -6.29 3.39 18.72
CA HIS A 153 -6.13 4.19 19.95
C HIS A 153 -5.04 5.27 19.84
N GLU A 154 -3.91 4.96 19.19
CA GLU A 154 -2.79 5.89 19.05
C GLU A 154 -3.11 7.08 18.15
N TYR A 155 -4.03 6.92 17.19
CA TYR A 155 -4.52 8.01 16.36
C TYR A 155 -5.52 8.87 17.12
N LEU A 156 -6.51 8.22 17.76
CA LEU A 156 -7.58 8.89 18.50
C LEU A 156 -7.04 9.74 19.66
N ARG A 157 -6.03 9.26 20.40
CA ARG A 157 -5.49 10.01 21.55
C ARG A 157 -4.75 11.30 21.18
N ARG A 158 -4.48 11.54 19.89
CA ARG A 158 -3.75 12.71 19.38
C ARG A 158 -4.65 13.81 18.86
N ILE A 159 -5.95 13.53 18.73
CA ILE A 159 -6.95 14.51 18.34
C ILE A 159 -7.58 15.06 19.61
N ASP A 160 -7.68 16.39 19.71
CA ASP A 160 -8.48 17.00 20.77
C ASP A 160 -9.97 16.90 20.42
N TRP A 161 -10.63 15.87 20.95
CA TRP A 161 -12.04 15.61 20.68
C TRP A 161 -12.99 16.67 21.28
N LYS A 162 -12.55 17.45 22.28
CA LYS A 162 -13.35 18.58 22.78
C LYS A 162 -13.34 19.73 21.77
N VAL A 163 -12.20 19.96 21.12
CA VAL A 163 -12.09 20.90 20.00
C VAL A 163 -12.97 20.45 18.83
N ILE A 164 -12.91 19.17 18.45
CA ILE A 164 -13.78 18.61 17.39
C ILE A 164 -15.26 18.82 17.71
N ALA A 165 -15.70 18.49 18.93
CA ALA A 165 -17.10 18.66 19.33
C ALA A 165 -17.55 20.13 19.27
N ARG A 166 -16.70 21.09 19.70
CA ARG A 166 -16.99 22.53 19.58
C ARG A 166 -17.07 22.96 18.13
N TYR A 167 -16.16 22.50 17.28
CA TYR A 167 -16.14 22.83 15.86
C TYR A 167 -17.38 22.29 15.13
N LYS A 168 -17.76 21.02 15.37
CA LYS A 168 -18.99 20.41 14.85
C LYS A 168 -20.27 21.17 15.25
N ALA A 169 -20.26 21.84 16.41
CA ALA A 169 -21.42 22.61 16.86
C ALA A 169 -21.67 23.90 16.06
N SER A 170 -20.64 24.43 15.38
CA SER A 170 -20.73 25.66 14.58
C SER A 170 -20.52 25.46 13.09
N GLU A 171 -19.94 24.33 12.68
CA GLU A 171 -19.49 24.07 11.30
C GLU A 171 -19.99 22.70 10.81
N ARG A 172 -20.12 22.54 9.49
CA ARG A 172 -20.55 21.28 8.84
C ARG A 172 -19.42 20.26 8.78
N LEU A 173 -18.86 19.87 9.92
CA LEU A 173 -17.82 18.84 10.00
C LEU A 173 -18.42 17.45 10.20
N ARG A 174 -18.10 16.51 9.30
CA ARG A 174 -18.27 15.07 9.49
C ARG A 174 -16.92 14.41 9.79
N VAL A 175 -16.92 13.37 10.61
CA VAL A 175 -15.75 12.61 11.02
C VAL A 175 -15.91 11.17 10.58
N GLY A 176 -14.96 10.70 9.77
CA GLY A 176 -14.83 9.33 9.31
C GLY A 176 -13.67 8.63 10.02
N LEU A 177 -13.88 7.39 10.48
CA LEU A 177 -12.82 6.54 11.05
C LEU A 177 -12.58 5.27 10.22
N SER A 178 -11.36 4.72 10.27
CA SER A 178 -11.11 3.39 9.67
C SER A 178 -11.99 2.32 10.30
N ALA A 179 -12.50 1.37 9.51
CA ALA A 179 -13.31 0.23 9.96
C ALA A 179 -12.42 -0.99 10.28
N ALA A 180 -11.58 -0.90 11.31
CA ALA A 180 -10.67 -1.99 11.65
C ALA A 180 -11.39 -3.09 12.43
N LEU A 181 -11.26 -4.35 11.99
CA LEU A 181 -11.76 -5.49 12.75
C LEU A 181 -10.92 -5.75 14.00
N GLU A 182 -11.54 -6.29 15.04
CA GLU A 182 -10.89 -6.62 16.32
C GLU A 182 -9.69 -7.56 16.16
N GLU A 183 -9.73 -8.49 15.20
CA GLU A 183 -8.62 -9.41 14.94
C GLU A 183 -7.35 -8.72 14.41
N TYR A 184 -7.46 -7.48 13.91
CA TYR A 184 -6.34 -6.68 13.43
C TYR A 184 -5.91 -5.59 14.42
N GLU A 185 -6.70 -5.35 15.46
CA GLU A 185 -6.47 -4.30 16.45
C GLU A 185 -6.16 -4.88 17.83
N SER A 186 -5.54 -4.06 18.67
CA SER A 186 -5.26 -4.44 20.07
C SER A 186 -6.44 -4.20 21.01
N THR A 187 -7.52 -3.58 20.50
CA THR A 187 -8.69 -3.17 21.29
C THR A 187 -10.00 -3.79 20.77
N PRO A 188 -10.90 -4.24 21.66
CA PRO A 188 -12.16 -4.86 21.25
C PRO A 188 -13.07 -3.91 20.44
N LEU A 189 -13.88 -4.46 19.53
CA LEU A 189 -14.71 -3.66 18.63
C LEU A 189 -15.86 -2.92 19.34
N LEU A 190 -16.61 -3.61 20.20
CA LEU A 190 -17.80 -3.01 20.83
C LEU A 190 -17.48 -1.75 21.67
N PRO A 191 -16.41 -1.71 22.49
CA PRO A 191 -15.98 -0.49 23.16
C PRO A 191 -15.58 0.64 22.19
N ARG A 192 -14.97 0.33 21.04
CA ARG A 192 -14.65 1.33 20.01
C ARG A 192 -15.91 1.94 19.40
N LEU A 193 -16.93 1.13 19.13
CA LEU A 193 -18.23 1.61 18.62
C LEU A 193 -18.97 2.46 19.67
N ALA A 194 -18.96 2.04 20.93
CA ALA A 194 -19.54 2.84 22.03
C ALA A 194 -18.81 4.19 22.19
N TRP A 195 -17.49 4.19 22.09
CA TRP A 195 -16.69 5.42 22.08
C TRP A 195 -17.03 6.31 20.89
N ALA A 196 -17.20 5.74 19.70
CA ALA A 196 -17.55 6.47 18.48
C ALA A 196 -18.94 7.11 18.58
N GLN A 197 -19.90 6.42 19.18
CA GLN A 197 -21.24 6.96 19.44
C GLN A 197 -21.17 8.17 20.40
N GLN A 198 -20.38 8.08 21.47
CA GLN A 198 -20.18 9.18 22.41
C GLN A 198 -19.54 10.42 21.77
N HIS A 199 -18.67 10.21 20.79
CA HIS A 199 -17.96 11.29 20.07
C HIS A 199 -18.65 11.71 18.76
N GLN A 200 -19.86 11.20 18.50
CA GLN A 200 -20.66 11.53 17.32
C GLN A 200 -19.88 11.33 16.02
N ILE A 201 -19.19 10.21 15.88
CA ILE A 201 -18.57 9.81 14.61
C ILE A 201 -19.69 9.61 13.57
N ASP A 202 -19.46 10.06 12.34
CA ASP A 202 -20.52 10.13 11.32
C ASP A 202 -20.50 8.90 10.39
N PHE A 203 -19.32 8.37 10.10
CA PHE A 203 -19.16 7.20 9.24
C PHE A 203 -17.86 6.46 9.50
N TYR A 204 -17.76 5.28 8.91
CA TYR A 204 -16.53 4.51 8.83
C TYR A 204 -16.06 4.37 7.39
N TYR A 205 -14.79 4.03 7.19
CA TYR A 205 -14.26 3.71 5.86
C TYR A 205 -13.27 2.55 5.94
N SER A 206 -13.17 1.78 4.86
CA SER A 206 -12.35 0.57 4.78
C SER A 206 -11.49 0.59 3.52
N TYR A 207 -10.26 0.09 3.66
CA TYR A 207 -9.37 -0.19 2.54
C TYR A 207 -9.56 -1.61 1.96
N ARG A 208 -10.49 -2.39 2.53
CA ARG A 208 -10.87 -3.71 2.01
C ARG A 208 -11.87 -3.58 0.86
N ASP A 209 -11.97 -4.64 0.07
CA ASP A 209 -12.98 -4.80 -0.96
C ASP A 209 -14.41 -4.76 -0.37
N GLU A 210 -15.34 -4.17 -1.12
CA GLU A 210 -16.75 -4.03 -0.70
C GLU A 210 -17.42 -5.37 -0.42
N ASP A 211 -17.19 -6.39 -1.24
CA ASP A 211 -17.82 -7.71 -1.05
C ASP A 211 -17.31 -8.37 0.24
N TYR A 212 -16.04 -8.13 0.58
CA TYR A 212 -15.47 -8.62 1.83
C TYR A 212 -16.13 -7.96 3.04
N VAL A 213 -16.28 -6.63 3.01
CA VAL A 213 -16.87 -5.89 4.14
C VAL A 213 -18.34 -6.23 4.33
N THR A 214 -19.10 -6.32 3.23
CA THR A 214 -20.55 -6.55 3.29
C THR A 214 -20.93 -7.97 3.68
N ASN A 215 -20.13 -8.99 3.31
CA ASN A 215 -20.48 -10.39 3.55
C ASN A 215 -19.87 -10.97 4.83
N ARG A 216 -18.91 -10.29 5.48
CA ARG A 216 -18.32 -10.79 6.72
C ARG A 216 -19.10 -10.34 7.95
N LYS A 217 -19.58 -11.33 8.70
CA LYS A 217 -20.30 -11.13 9.98
C LYS A 217 -19.53 -10.27 10.98
N GLU A 218 -18.20 -10.23 10.89
CA GLU A 218 -17.35 -9.43 11.77
C GLU A 218 -17.53 -7.92 11.54
N TYR A 219 -18.05 -7.49 10.39
CA TYR A 219 -18.45 -6.11 10.12
C TYR A 219 -19.89 -5.79 10.53
N GLN A 220 -20.73 -6.80 10.80
CA GLN A 220 -22.13 -6.61 11.19
C GLN A 220 -22.32 -5.62 12.36
N PRO A 221 -21.47 -5.61 13.42
CA PRO A 221 -21.62 -4.65 14.51
C PRO A 221 -21.54 -3.18 14.09
N PHE A 222 -20.81 -2.83 13.03
CA PHE A 222 -20.79 -1.45 12.50
C PHE A 222 -22.17 -1.07 11.94
N PHE A 223 -22.76 -1.96 11.14
CA PHE A 223 -24.06 -1.75 10.52
C PHE A 223 -25.21 -1.77 11.55
N ASP A 224 -25.14 -2.68 12.53
CA ASP A 224 -26.12 -2.74 13.64
C ASP A 224 -26.11 -1.45 14.49
N ALA A 225 -24.94 -0.81 14.61
CA ALA A 225 -24.78 0.49 15.26
C ALA A 225 -25.23 1.68 14.37
N GLY A 226 -25.73 1.41 13.16
CA GLY A 226 -26.23 2.42 12.22
C GLY A 226 -25.14 3.13 11.41
N TYR A 227 -23.90 2.63 11.43
CA TYR A 227 -22.82 3.21 10.64
C TYR A 227 -22.82 2.68 9.21
N GLN A 228 -22.55 3.58 8.27
CA GLN A 228 -22.10 3.22 6.93
C GLN A 228 -20.58 2.97 6.92
N ILE A 229 -20.11 2.12 6.01
CA ILE A 229 -18.68 1.94 5.72
C ILE A 229 -18.44 2.33 4.26
N LEU A 230 -17.59 3.34 4.04
CA LEU A 230 -17.15 3.78 2.72
C LEU A 230 -15.96 2.93 2.26
N TYR A 231 -15.87 2.64 0.97
CA TYR A 231 -14.83 1.76 0.41
C TYR A 231 -13.78 2.56 -0.34
N ILE A 232 -12.53 2.40 0.09
CA ILE A 232 -11.35 3.06 -0.48
C ILE A 232 -10.27 2.00 -0.71
N PRO A 233 -10.50 0.98 -1.56
CA PRO A 233 -9.51 -0.08 -1.75
C PRO A 233 -8.17 0.48 -2.22
N PHE A 234 -7.07 -0.24 -1.98
CA PHE A 234 -5.75 0.20 -2.43
C PHE A 234 -5.68 0.44 -3.95
N GLY A 235 -4.69 1.22 -4.35
CA GLY A 235 -4.39 1.55 -5.74
C GLY A 235 -3.01 2.18 -5.88
N ALA A 236 -2.55 2.34 -7.12
CA ALA A 236 -1.28 2.99 -7.42
C ALA A 236 -1.43 4.52 -7.35
N ASN A 237 -0.59 5.18 -6.57
CA ASN A 237 -0.45 6.63 -6.67
C ASN A 237 0.52 6.97 -7.80
N VAL A 238 -0.05 7.27 -8.98
CA VAL A 238 0.71 7.51 -10.21
C VAL A 238 1.51 8.82 -10.21
N LEU A 239 1.36 9.66 -9.17
CA LEU A 239 2.24 10.80 -8.93
C LEU A 239 3.63 10.35 -8.47
N HIS A 240 3.74 9.16 -7.86
CA HIS A 240 4.99 8.60 -7.37
C HIS A 240 5.42 7.33 -8.10
N TYR A 241 4.46 6.53 -8.55
CA TYR A 241 4.70 5.22 -9.15
C TYR A 241 4.33 5.21 -10.63
N PHE A 242 5.34 5.36 -11.46
CA PHE A 242 5.27 5.35 -12.92
C PHE A 242 6.63 4.88 -13.47
N PRO A 243 6.70 4.38 -14.71
CA PRO A 243 7.97 3.93 -15.27
C PRO A 243 8.85 5.14 -15.62
N VAL A 244 10.16 4.98 -15.51
CA VAL A 244 11.17 6.02 -15.82
C VAL A 244 12.17 5.50 -16.84
N ALA A 245 12.71 6.39 -17.67
CA ALA A 245 13.65 6.05 -18.73
C ALA A 245 15.11 5.97 -18.26
N GLY A 246 15.96 5.38 -19.11
CA GLY A 246 17.41 5.41 -18.93
C GLY A 246 17.99 4.37 -17.96
N PHE A 247 17.22 3.33 -17.64
CA PHE A 247 17.67 2.22 -16.79
C PHE A 247 17.70 0.91 -17.57
N GLU A 248 18.76 0.14 -17.36
CA GLU A 248 18.78 -1.28 -17.70
C GLU A 248 18.10 -2.09 -16.59
N ARG A 249 17.41 -3.16 -16.96
CA ARG A 249 16.82 -4.10 -16.00
C ARG A 249 17.87 -5.08 -15.48
N ASP A 250 18.81 -4.56 -14.70
CA ASP A 250 19.99 -5.27 -14.22
C ASP A 250 19.75 -6.05 -12.92
N LEU A 251 18.73 -5.69 -12.12
CA LEU A 251 18.36 -6.41 -10.90
C LEU A 251 17.51 -7.63 -11.24
N ASN A 252 17.96 -8.85 -10.88
CA ASN A 252 17.14 -10.04 -11.12
C ASN A 252 15.82 -10.01 -10.37
N TYR A 253 15.77 -9.34 -9.22
CA TYR A 253 14.51 -9.10 -8.52
C TYR A 253 14.52 -7.84 -7.67
N VAL A 254 13.32 -7.35 -7.33
CA VAL A 254 13.08 -6.31 -6.33
C VAL A 254 12.00 -6.74 -5.32
N LEU A 255 12.20 -6.45 -4.03
CA LEU A 255 11.20 -6.57 -2.97
C LEU A 255 11.36 -5.48 -1.91
N MET A 256 10.40 -4.57 -1.78
CA MET A 256 10.43 -3.48 -0.78
C MET A 256 9.34 -3.66 0.28
N ALA A 257 9.50 -4.65 1.16
CA ALA A 257 8.45 -5.09 2.08
C ALA A 257 8.97 -5.20 3.51
N SER A 258 8.11 -5.04 4.52
CA SER A 258 8.45 -5.53 5.86
C SER A 258 8.67 -7.04 5.82
N ARG A 259 9.69 -7.56 6.52
CA ARG A 259 9.96 -9.00 6.54
C ARG A 259 8.81 -9.76 7.20
N LYS A 260 8.17 -10.66 6.45
CA LYS A 260 7.15 -11.60 6.94
C LYS A 260 7.71 -13.03 6.97
N ARG A 261 6.96 -13.95 7.58
CA ARG A 261 7.41 -15.34 7.74
C ARG A 261 7.30 -16.09 6.43
N GLU A 262 6.22 -15.82 5.71
CA GLU A 262 5.79 -16.38 4.45
C GLU A 262 6.91 -16.21 3.41
N HIS A 263 7.61 -15.07 3.44
CA HIS A 263 8.80 -14.79 2.63
C HIS A 263 9.87 -15.88 2.72
N ILE A 264 10.06 -16.55 3.86
CA ILE A 264 11.10 -17.58 4.00
C ILE A 264 10.81 -18.76 3.05
N ALA A 265 9.55 -19.18 2.96
CA ALA A 265 9.17 -20.34 2.14
C ALA A 265 9.36 -20.04 0.65
N TYR A 266 8.89 -18.87 0.21
CA TYR A 266 8.88 -18.46 -1.19
C TYR A 266 10.24 -17.95 -1.69
N LEU A 267 10.98 -17.23 -0.86
CA LEU A 267 12.13 -16.45 -1.34
C LEU A 267 13.48 -17.14 -1.13
N LYS A 268 13.59 -18.09 -0.18
CA LYS A 268 14.90 -18.66 0.23
C LYS A 268 15.79 -19.11 -0.93
N ASN A 269 15.21 -19.78 -1.93
CA ASN A 269 15.98 -20.35 -3.04
C ASN A 269 16.38 -19.25 -4.04
N ILE A 270 15.48 -18.28 -4.27
CA ILE A 270 15.71 -17.15 -5.16
C ILE A 270 16.80 -16.26 -4.57
N THR A 271 16.64 -15.82 -3.33
CA THR A 271 17.54 -14.85 -2.69
C THR A 271 18.93 -15.43 -2.40
N SER A 272 19.08 -16.76 -2.40
CA SER A 272 20.39 -17.41 -2.25
C SER A 272 21.14 -17.61 -3.55
N GLN A 273 20.43 -17.75 -4.67
CA GLN A 273 21.04 -18.07 -5.97
C GLN A 273 21.21 -16.83 -6.84
N TYR A 274 20.34 -15.83 -6.69
CA TYR A 274 20.29 -14.66 -7.54
C TYR A 274 20.59 -13.39 -6.75
N SER A 275 21.30 -12.46 -7.39
CA SER A 275 21.45 -11.10 -6.87
C SER A 275 20.23 -10.25 -7.22
N GLY A 276 19.83 -9.37 -6.31
CA GLY A 276 18.68 -8.49 -6.47
C GLY A 276 18.59 -7.49 -5.33
N PHE A 277 17.53 -6.70 -5.31
CA PHE A 277 17.31 -5.67 -4.31
C PHE A 277 16.21 -6.06 -3.33
N LEU A 278 16.49 -5.93 -2.05
CA LEU A 278 15.52 -6.20 -1.00
C LEU A 278 15.68 -5.19 0.13
N ASP A 279 14.60 -4.48 0.43
CA ASP A 279 14.56 -3.44 1.44
C ASP A 279 13.26 -3.51 2.27
N GLY A 280 13.26 -2.88 3.43
CA GLY A 280 12.10 -2.74 4.31
C GLY A 280 12.38 -3.05 5.78
N PRO A 281 11.40 -2.78 6.66
CA PRO A 281 11.54 -3.07 8.08
C PRO A 281 11.74 -4.55 8.40
N GLY A 282 12.68 -4.85 9.29
CA GLY A 282 12.86 -6.18 9.88
C GLY A 282 13.75 -7.15 9.10
N TRP A 283 14.31 -6.74 7.96
CA TRP A 283 15.41 -7.46 7.30
C TRP A 283 16.73 -7.19 8.03
N LYS A 284 17.55 -8.22 8.25
CA LYS A 284 18.76 -8.10 9.10
C LYS A 284 19.81 -7.18 8.47
N GLN A 285 19.89 -7.18 7.15
CA GLN A 285 20.83 -6.38 6.36
C GLN A 285 20.41 -4.91 6.25
N VAL A 286 19.12 -4.61 6.40
CA VAL A 286 18.58 -3.26 6.35
C VAL A 286 18.70 -2.63 7.74
N LYS A 287 19.77 -1.85 7.96
CA LYS A 287 20.03 -1.21 9.26
C LYS A 287 19.20 0.05 9.48
N HIS A 288 18.99 0.82 8.41
CA HIS A 288 18.37 2.15 8.46
C HIS A 288 17.33 2.28 7.35
N PHE A 289 16.22 1.58 7.49
CA PHE A 289 15.12 1.72 6.54
C PHE A 289 14.61 3.17 6.54
N GLN A 290 14.61 3.79 5.38
CA GLN A 290 14.02 5.10 5.13
C GLN A 290 12.98 4.96 4.03
N PHE A 291 11.73 5.18 4.42
CA PHE A 291 10.61 5.17 3.49
C PHE A 291 10.72 6.38 2.54
N ASN A 292 10.82 6.13 1.24
CA ASN A 292 10.91 7.18 0.22
C ASN A 292 10.19 6.76 -1.07
N ARG A 293 8.89 7.09 -1.16
CA ARG A 293 8.04 6.76 -2.32
C ARG A 293 8.56 7.36 -3.63
N GLU A 294 9.22 8.51 -3.57
CA GLU A 294 9.71 9.20 -4.76
C GLU A 294 10.96 8.52 -5.36
N ARG A 295 11.81 7.95 -4.50
CA ARG A 295 13.00 7.19 -4.92
C ARG A 295 12.64 5.82 -5.48
N ASP A 296 11.64 5.16 -4.90
CA ASP A 296 11.38 3.72 -5.13
C ASP A 296 11.15 3.36 -6.61
N ARG A 297 10.57 4.26 -7.44
CA ARG A 297 10.39 4.03 -8.89
C ARG A 297 11.70 3.83 -9.65
N TYR A 298 12.79 4.45 -9.23
CA TYR A 298 14.11 4.30 -9.85
C TYR A 298 14.72 2.92 -9.57
N ILE A 299 14.44 2.36 -8.40
CA ILE A 299 14.82 0.99 -8.05
C ILE A 299 13.95 0.00 -8.84
N TYR A 300 12.65 0.27 -8.94
CA TYR A 300 11.72 -0.54 -9.73
C TYR A 300 12.09 -0.59 -11.22
N ALA A 301 12.53 0.53 -11.81
CA ALA A 301 12.94 0.60 -13.22
C ALA A 301 14.08 -0.36 -13.58
N ARG A 302 14.91 -0.73 -12.59
CA ARG A 302 16.02 -1.67 -12.74
C ARG A 302 15.64 -3.13 -12.59
N ALA A 303 14.40 -3.44 -12.19
CA ALA A 303 14.00 -4.80 -11.87
C ALA A 303 13.53 -5.59 -13.10
N LYS A 304 14.04 -6.82 -13.24
CA LYS A 304 13.50 -7.85 -14.14
C LYS A 304 12.17 -8.41 -13.63
N VAL A 305 12.04 -8.59 -12.31
CA VAL A 305 10.79 -9.02 -11.67
C VAL A 305 10.63 -8.44 -10.28
N GLY A 306 9.42 -8.02 -9.94
CA GLY A 306 9.00 -7.70 -8.59
C GLY A 306 8.48 -8.95 -7.90
N LEU A 307 9.07 -9.30 -6.75
CA LEU A 307 8.57 -10.38 -5.91
C LEU A 307 7.45 -9.83 -5.05
N ASN A 308 6.32 -10.53 -4.99
CA ASN A 308 5.21 -10.08 -4.17
C ASN A 308 4.47 -11.27 -3.54
N VAL A 309 4.75 -11.48 -2.26
CA VAL A 309 4.13 -12.54 -1.45
C VAL A 309 3.12 -11.88 -0.51
N HIS A 310 1.90 -12.37 -0.50
CA HIS A 310 0.79 -11.81 0.24
C HIS A 310 0.70 -12.39 1.67
N LEU A 311 -0.06 -11.70 2.53
CA LEU A 311 -0.36 -12.20 3.86
C LEU A 311 -1.35 -13.38 3.77
N PRO A 312 -1.31 -14.34 4.72
CA PRO A 312 -2.22 -15.49 4.70
C PRO A 312 -3.69 -15.11 4.58
N GLU A 313 -4.12 -14.02 5.23
CA GLU A 313 -5.49 -13.52 5.13
C GLU A 313 -5.90 -13.21 3.68
N GLN A 314 -4.99 -12.68 2.86
CA GLN A 314 -5.25 -12.34 1.47
C GLN A 314 -5.31 -13.57 0.57
N ILE A 315 -4.71 -14.69 1.02
CA ILE A 315 -4.81 -16.01 0.38
C ILE A 315 -6.10 -16.72 0.81
N ASP A 316 -6.53 -16.54 2.05
CA ASP A 316 -7.71 -17.20 2.59
C ASP A 316 -9.01 -16.45 2.21
N TRP A 317 -8.92 -15.13 1.98
CA TRP A 317 -10.07 -14.27 1.74
C TRP A 317 -9.84 -13.24 0.64
N SER A 318 -10.89 -12.93 -0.10
CA SER A 318 -10.92 -11.86 -1.11
C SER A 318 -11.00 -10.47 -0.47
N CYS A 319 -10.10 -10.16 0.47
CA CYS A 319 -10.17 -8.95 1.30
C CYS A 319 -9.46 -7.73 0.70
N GLU A 320 -8.19 -7.86 0.34
CA GLU A 320 -7.40 -6.82 -0.32
C GLU A 320 -6.21 -7.43 -1.07
N LEU A 321 -5.75 -6.76 -2.13
CA LEU A 321 -4.39 -6.92 -2.65
C LEU A 321 -3.50 -5.91 -1.94
N ASN A 322 -2.23 -6.25 -1.69
CA ASN A 322 -1.34 -5.28 -1.06
C ASN A 322 -1.03 -4.11 -2.00
N GLU A 323 -0.59 -2.97 -1.45
CA GLU A 323 -0.31 -1.75 -2.24
C GLU A 323 0.72 -2.00 -3.35
N ARG A 324 1.71 -2.88 -3.07
CA ARG A 324 2.80 -3.22 -3.99
C ARG A 324 2.30 -3.81 -5.30
N THR A 325 1.22 -4.59 -5.30
CA THR A 325 0.63 -5.16 -6.51
C THR A 325 0.32 -4.07 -7.53
N TYR A 326 -0.24 -2.95 -7.06
CA TYR A 326 -0.56 -1.80 -7.90
C TYR A 326 0.68 -0.97 -8.25
N GLN A 327 1.57 -0.73 -7.28
CA GLN A 327 2.80 0.07 -7.49
C GLN A 327 3.70 -0.54 -8.57
N LEU A 328 3.98 -1.85 -8.48
CA LEU A 328 4.80 -2.56 -9.45
C LEU A 328 4.15 -2.58 -10.84
N ALA A 329 2.83 -2.77 -10.91
CA ALA A 329 2.09 -2.71 -12.17
C ALA A 329 2.20 -1.32 -12.82
N ALA A 330 2.05 -0.25 -12.02
CA ALA A 330 2.14 1.12 -12.52
C ALA A 330 3.56 1.44 -13.02
N CYS A 331 4.60 1.01 -12.29
CA CYS A 331 6.00 1.13 -12.71
C CYS A 331 6.41 0.21 -13.87
N GLY A 332 5.51 -0.65 -14.39
CA GLY A 332 5.84 -1.56 -15.49
C GLY A 332 6.87 -2.61 -15.08
N VAL A 333 6.75 -3.17 -13.87
CA VAL A 333 7.61 -4.25 -13.39
C VAL A 333 6.84 -5.58 -13.53
N PRO A 334 7.38 -6.58 -14.25
CA PRO A 334 6.81 -7.94 -14.25
C PRO A 334 6.70 -8.46 -12.81
N GLN A 335 5.59 -9.10 -12.46
CA GLN A 335 5.38 -9.56 -11.07
C GLN A 335 5.25 -11.07 -11.00
N LEU A 336 5.98 -11.63 -10.05
CA LEU A 336 5.83 -12.99 -9.59
C LEU A 336 5.14 -12.96 -8.23
N ILE A 337 3.97 -13.57 -8.16
CA ILE A 337 3.07 -13.49 -7.02
C ILE A 337 2.62 -14.88 -6.57
N ASP A 338 2.28 -15.01 -5.28
CA ASP A 338 1.37 -16.08 -4.83
C ASP A 338 -0.07 -15.77 -5.31
N HIS A 339 -1.05 -16.63 -4.98
CA HIS A 339 -2.42 -16.49 -5.47
C HIS A 339 -3.37 -15.87 -4.43
N PRO A 340 -3.41 -14.53 -4.23
CA PRO A 340 -4.38 -13.91 -3.37
C PRO A 340 -5.79 -13.95 -3.99
N MET A 341 -6.80 -14.17 -3.16
CA MET A 341 -8.17 -14.45 -3.62
C MET A 341 -8.82 -13.29 -4.36
N LEU A 342 -8.46 -12.04 -4.01
CA LEU A 342 -9.01 -10.85 -4.67
C LEU A 342 -8.44 -10.65 -6.08
N LEU A 343 -7.35 -11.33 -6.45
CA LEU A 343 -6.61 -11.07 -7.68
C LEU A 343 -7.49 -11.09 -8.92
N ASN A 344 -8.27 -12.17 -9.09
CA ASN A 344 -9.06 -12.41 -10.29
C ASN A 344 -10.27 -11.46 -10.43
N LYS A 345 -10.62 -10.74 -9.36
CA LYS A 345 -11.61 -9.64 -9.42
C LYS A 345 -11.00 -8.33 -9.93
N VAL A 346 -9.70 -8.12 -9.69
CA VAL A 346 -9.01 -6.85 -9.96
C VAL A 346 -8.20 -6.89 -11.25
N PHE A 347 -7.50 -7.99 -11.52
CA PHE A 347 -6.64 -8.13 -12.69
C PHE A 347 -6.99 -9.37 -13.49
N GLY A 348 -6.81 -9.30 -14.81
CA GLY A 348 -6.97 -10.43 -15.70
C GLY A 348 -5.86 -11.47 -15.53
N SER A 349 -6.12 -12.70 -15.99
CA SER A 349 -5.18 -13.83 -15.92
C SER A 349 -3.88 -13.62 -16.71
N GLN A 350 -3.84 -12.61 -17.58
CA GLN A 350 -2.66 -12.28 -18.38
C GLN A 350 -1.63 -11.45 -17.60
N SER A 351 -2.00 -10.78 -16.51
CA SER A 351 -1.20 -9.70 -15.91
C SER A 351 -0.01 -10.17 -15.07
N PHE A 352 -0.02 -11.40 -14.54
CA PHE A 352 1.00 -11.84 -13.57
C PHE A 352 1.50 -13.27 -13.81
N PHE A 353 2.62 -13.60 -13.19
CA PHE A 353 3.04 -14.98 -12.93
C PHE A 353 2.51 -15.36 -11.54
N ILE A 354 1.56 -16.29 -11.50
CA ILE A 354 0.84 -16.66 -10.28
C ILE A 354 1.28 -18.07 -9.90
N ALA A 355 1.80 -18.22 -8.68
CA ALA A 355 2.21 -19.51 -8.15
C ALA A 355 1.21 -20.03 -7.12
N GLU A 356 0.88 -21.31 -7.19
CA GLU A 356 0.04 -22.01 -6.21
C GLU A 356 0.86 -22.57 -5.04
N SER A 357 2.20 -22.56 -5.15
CA SER A 357 3.08 -23.08 -4.11
C SER A 357 4.47 -22.42 -4.12
N PRO A 358 5.23 -22.49 -3.01
CA PRO A 358 6.62 -22.02 -2.99
C PRO A 358 7.54 -22.71 -4.00
N ALA A 359 7.26 -23.97 -4.35
CA ALA A 359 8.04 -24.71 -5.34
C ALA A 359 7.79 -24.14 -6.74
N GLU A 360 6.52 -23.98 -7.11
CA GLU A 360 6.12 -23.36 -8.38
C GLU A 360 6.59 -21.92 -8.49
N TYR A 361 6.52 -21.14 -7.41
CA TYR A 361 7.04 -19.76 -7.36
C TYR A 361 8.51 -19.71 -7.78
N HIS A 362 9.33 -20.66 -7.31
CA HIS A 362 10.73 -20.75 -7.73
C HIS A 362 10.89 -21.21 -9.19
N GLU A 363 10.06 -22.11 -9.69
CA GLU A 363 10.09 -22.52 -11.11
C GLU A 363 9.72 -21.37 -12.04
N LEU A 364 8.63 -20.65 -11.73
CA LEU A 364 8.20 -19.46 -12.48
C LEU A 364 9.27 -18.37 -12.42
N PHE A 365 9.95 -18.17 -11.29
CA PHE A 365 11.09 -17.24 -11.23
C PHE A 365 12.17 -17.60 -12.27
N LYS A 366 12.56 -18.88 -12.34
CA LYS A 366 13.55 -19.35 -13.33
C LYS A 366 13.05 -19.20 -14.77
N GLU A 367 11.77 -19.40 -15.00
CA GLU A 367 11.14 -19.16 -16.30
C GLU A 367 11.28 -17.69 -16.71
N ILE A 368 10.91 -16.75 -15.83
CA ILE A 368 11.02 -15.31 -16.08
C ILE A 368 12.47 -14.92 -16.41
N MET A 369 13.45 -15.50 -15.70
CA MET A 369 14.87 -15.24 -15.96
C MET A 369 15.35 -15.78 -17.31
N ARG A 370 14.70 -16.82 -17.87
CA ARG A 370 15.04 -17.43 -19.16
C ARG A 370 14.28 -16.79 -20.33
N ALA A 371 13.09 -16.25 -20.07
CA ALA A 371 12.16 -15.68 -21.05
C ALA A 371 11.70 -14.27 -20.60
N PRO A 372 12.61 -13.27 -20.57
CA PRO A 372 12.29 -11.92 -20.10
C PRO A 372 11.18 -11.24 -20.92
N GLU A 373 11.03 -11.59 -22.20
CA GLU A 373 9.97 -11.09 -23.09
C GLU A 373 8.56 -11.43 -22.60
N LEU A 374 8.36 -12.61 -22.02
CA LEU A 374 7.09 -12.98 -21.39
C LEU A 374 6.82 -12.12 -20.17
N GLY A 375 7.87 -11.75 -19.43
CA GLY A 375 7.79 -10.79 -18.33
C GLY A 375 7.27 -9.44 -18.81
N ILE A 376 7.83 -8.92 -19.90
CA ILE A 376 7.43 -7.65 -20.51
C ILE A 376 5.96 -7.70 -20.94
N GLU A 377 5.54 -8.77 -21.64
CA GLU A 377 4.15 -8.93 -22.08
C GLU A 377 3.16 -8.82 -20.91
N LYS A 378 3.38 -9.60 -19.84
CA LYS A 378 2.50 -9.61 -18.67
C LYS A 378 2.49 -8.25 -17.96
N ALA A 379 3.63 -7.60 -17.82
CA ALA A 379 3.74 -6.27 -17.23
C ALA A 379 2.97 -5.21 -18.05
N LEU A 380 2.96 -5.31 -19.39
CA LEU A 380 2.17 -4.43 -20.24
C LEU A 380 0.66 -4.59 -19.99
N TYR A 381 0.16 -5.82 -19.78
CA TYR A 381 -1.24 -6.06 -19.40
C TYR A 381 -1.55 -5.46 -18.02
N ALA A 382 -0.74 -5.78 -17.01
CA ALA A 382 -0.93 -5.27 -15.65
C ALA A 382 -0.94 -3.74 -15.60
N GLN A 383 -0.06 -3.10 -16.38
CA GLN A 383 0.03 -1.65 -16.47
C GLN A 383 -1.24 -1.05 -17.10
N ARG A 384 -1.80 -1.65 -18.16
CA ARG A 384 -3.08 -1.17 -18.74
C ARG A 384 -4.20 -1.26 -17.71
N GLU A 385 -4.32 -2.38 -17.01
CA GLU A 385 -5.39 -2.60 -16.02
C GLU A 385 -5.27 -1.64 -14.82
N VAL A 386 -4.06 -1.42 -14.29
CA VAL A 386 -3.89 -0.50 -13.15
C VAL A 386 -4.24 0.95 -13.50
N PHE A 387 -3.81 1.43 -14.68
CA PHE A 387 -4.12 2.78 -15.13
C PHE A 387 -5.60 2.95 -15.52
N ALA A 388 -6.27 1.89 -15.97
CA ALA A 388 -7.69 1.95 -16.36
C ALA A 388 -8.67 2.03 -15.18
N GLY A 389 -8.32 1.51 -14.00
CA GLY A 389 -9.30 1.46 -12.89
C GLY A 389 -8.76 1.30 -11.48
N HIS A 390 -7.44 1.24 -11.29
CA HIS A 390 -6.84 0.87 -9.99
C HIS A 390 -5.76 1.82 -9.51
N THR A 391 -5.90 3.11 -9.84
CA THR A 391 -5.09 4.19 -9.27
C THR A 391 -5.77 4.87 -8.10
N THR A 392 -5.02 5.58 -7.26
CA THR A 392 -5.57 6.34 -6.14
C THR A 392 -6.44 7.53 -6.58
N PHE A 393 -6.33 7.98 -7.84
CA PHE A 393 -7.27 8.96 -8.42
C PHE A 393 -8.69 8.39 -8.52
N HIS A 394 -8.82 7.13 -8.98
CA HIS A 394 -10.11 6.43 -9.01
C HIS A 394 -10.69 6.30 -7.60
N ARG A 395 -9.85 5.97 -6.62
CA ARG A 395 -10.26 5.82 -5.21
C ARG A 395 -10.69 7.15 -4.59
N ALA A 396 -9.92 8.21 -4.82
CA ALA A 396 -10.25 9.56 -4.35
C ALA A 396 -11.57 10.05 -4.95
N LYS A 397 -11.77 9.88 -6.27
CA LYS A 397 -13.05 10.22 -6.91
C LYS A 397 -14.21 9.40 -6.34
N SER A 398 -14.04 8.09 -6.22
CA SER A 398 -15.06 7.20 -5.66
C SER A 398 -15.43 7.59 -4.21
N LEU A 399 -14.46 7.98 -3.39
CA LEU A 399 -14.72 8.44 -2.02
C LEU A 399 -15.65 9.67 -2.03
N ILE A 400 -15.41 10.64 -2.90
CA ILE A 400 -16.27 11.82 -3.00
C ILE A 400 -17.67 11.46 -3.46
N ASP A 401 -17.80 10.58 -4.45
CA ASP A 401 -19.09 10.13 -4.95
C ASP A 401 -19.87 9.41 -3.83
N GLN A 402 -19.22 8.56 -3.04
CA GLN A 402 -19.81 7.92 -1.86
C GLN A 402 -20.22 8.96 -0.80
N LEU A 403 -19.35 9.92 -0.44
CA LEU A 403 -19.64 10.98 0.55
C LEU A 403 -20.84 11.87 0.19
N LYS A 404 -21.16 11.99 -1.11
CA LYS A 404 -22.35 12.70 -1.61
C LYS A 404 -23.63 11.91 -1.42
N LEU A 405 -23.58 10.58 -1.59
CA LEU A 405 -24.70 9.68 -1.38
C LEU A 405 -25.03 9.47 0.11
N SER A 406 -24.03 9.67 0.96
CA SER A 406 -24.11 9.58 2.42
C SER A 406 -24.64 10.82 3.14
N LYS A 407 -25.19 11.80 2.41
CA LYS A 407 -25.83 12.98 3.00
C LYS A 407 -27.29 12.67 3.28
#